data_AF-A0A7C7KPS9-F1
#
_entry.id   AF-A0A7C7KPS9-F1
#
_cell.length_a   1.000
_cell.length_b   1.000
_cell.length_c   1.000
_cell.angle_alpha   90.00
_cell.angle_beta   90.00
_cell.angle_gamma   90.00
#
_symmetry.space_group_name_H-M   'P 1'
#
loop_
_entity.id
_entity.type
_entity.pdbx_description
1 polymer ?
#
loop_
_entity_poly.entity_id
_entity_poly.type
_entity_poly.pdbx_seq_one_letter_code
_entity_poly.pdbx_strand_id
1 'polypeptide(L)' 'RVFGHDERFKDPVSSAMTAKLETVSADQPIDALLPIFSQDHVAIVFDGGTFLGLITRIDLLNHLRRRMK' A
#
# COMPACT_ATOMS: atom_id res chain seq x y z
N ARG A 1 5.64 18.78 -2.55
CA ARG A 1 5.39 19.01 -1.10
C ARG A 1 4.46 20.22 -0.99
N VAL A 2 3.31 20.03 -0.32
CA VAL A 2 2.27 21.07 -0.18
C VAL A 2 2.46 21.90 1.11
N PHE A 3 3.09 21.31 2.14
CA PHE A 3 3.44 22.05 3.36
C PHE A 3 4.34 23.26 3.04
N GLY A 4 3.86 24.47 3.36
CA GLY A 4 4.53 25.74 3.04
C GLY A 4 4.23 26.30 1.65
N HIS A 5 3.33 25.66 0.88
CA HIS A 5 2.99 25.96 -0.51
C HIS A 5 1.51 25.68 -0.79
N ASP A 6 0.62 26.42 -0.14
CA ASP A 6 -0.84 26.19 -0.15
C ASP A 6 -1.44 26.29 -1.56
N GLU A 7 -0.81 27.04 -2.46
CA GLU A 7 -1.19 27.14 -3.87
C GLU A 7 -1.22 25.77 -4.58
N ARG A 8 -0.37 24.83 -4.16
CA ARG A 8 -0.28 23.48 -4.72
C ARG A 8 -1.46 22.58 -4.39
N PHE A 9 -2.34 22.97 -3.45
CA PHE A 9 -3.60 22.27 -3.25
C PHE A 9 -4.55 22.37 -4.46
N LYS A 10 -4.29 23.32 -5.37
CA LYS A 10 -5.06 23.47 -6.61
C LYS A 10 -4.56 22.55 -7.72
N ASP A 11 -3.38 21.96 -7.57
CA ASP A 11 -2.84 21.02 -8.54
C ASP A 11 -3.71 19.76 -8.58
N PRO A 12 -3.90 19.13 -9.75
CA PRO A 12 -4.65 17.89 -9.82
C PRO A 12 -3.95 16.80 -8.99
N VAL A 13 -4.72 15.94 -8.33
CA VAL A 13 -4.18 14.84 -7.49
C VAL A 13 -3.21 13.95 -8.26
N SER A 14 -3.45 13.77 -9.56
CA SER A 14 -2.58 13.01 -10.47
C SER A 14 -1.13 13.52 -10.50
N SER A 15 -0.88 14.80 -10.18
CA SER A 15 0.47 15.36 -10.08
C SER A 15 1.28 14.80 -8.89
N ALA A 16 0.59 14.27 -7.87
CA ALA A 16 1.19 13.66 -6.69
C ALA A 16 1.09 12.12 -6.71
N MET A 17 0.29 11.54 -7.61
CA MET A 17 0.16 10.08 -7.76
C MET A 17 1.34 9.47 -8.51
N THR A 18 1.58 8.18 -8.29
CA THR A 18 2.55 7.38 -9.04
C THR A 18 1.84 6.25 -9.81
N ALA A 19 2.35 5.94 -10.99
CA ALA A 19 1.92 4.77 -11.78
C ALA A 19 2.81 3.54 -11.52
N LYS A 20 3.94 3.70 -10.81
CA LYS A 20 4.80 2.59 -10.40
C LYS A 20 4.18 1.93 -9.17
N LEU A 21 3.29 0.99 -9.41
CA LEU A 21 2.57 0.24 -8.39
C LEU A 21 3.29 -1.09 -8.12
N GLU A 22 3.39 -1.46 -6.85
CA GLU A 22 3.76 -2.82 -6.43
C GLU A 22 2.51 -3.57 -6.03
N THR A 23 2.25 -4.70 -6.70
CA THR A 23 1.07 -5.52 -6.48
C THR A 23 1.44 -6.91 -5.98
N VAL A 24 0.53 -7.51 -5.23
CA VAL A 24 0.63 -8.86 -4.68
C VAL A 24 -0.65 -9.61 -5.04
N SER A 25 -0.54 -10.89 -5.37
CA SER A 25 -1.72 -11.73 -5.63
C SER A 25 -2.31 -12.24 -4.31
N ALA A 26 -3.63 -12.37 -4.23
CA ALA A 26 -4.34 -12.76 -3.01
C ALA A 26 -3.99 -14.18 -2.52
N ASP A 27 -3.49 -15.03 -3.40
CA ASP A 27 -3.04 -16.40 -3.12
C ASP A 27 -1.59 -16.49 -2.65
N GLN A 28 -0.83 -15.39 -2.67
CA GLN A 28 0.56 -15.38 -2.21
C GLN A 28 0.65 -15.45 -0.68
N PRO A 29 1.71 -16.10 -0.16
CA PRO A 29 1.93 -16.18 1.29
C PRO A 29 2.20 -14.81 1.91
N ILE A 30 1.89 -14.67 3.21
CA ILE A 30 1.99 -13.39 3.96
C ILE A 30 3.42 -12.80 3.93
N ASP A 31 4.45 -13.63 3.87
CA ASP A 31 5.84 -13.21 3.80
C ASP A 31 6.18 -12.46 2.50
N ALA A 32 5.39 -12.63 1.43
CA ALA A 32 5.47 -11.83 0.21
C ALA A 32 5.22 -10.33 0.44
N LEU A 33 4.61 -9.95 1.56
CA LEU A 33 4.41 -8.55 1.95
C LEU A 33 5.70 -7.89 2.49
N LEU A 34 6.67 -8.68 2.99
CA LEU A 34 7.85 -8.14 3.67
C LEU A 34 8.77 -7.30 2.75
N PRO A 35 9.07 -7.73 1.50
CA PRO A 35 9.89 -6.94 0.58
C PRO A 35 9.22 -5.64 0.11
N ILE A 36 7.88 -5.60 0.08
CA ILE A 36 7.13 -4.38 -0.27
C ILE A 36 7.26 -3.37 0.87
N PHE A 37 7.05 -3.83 2.10
CA PHE A 37 7.12 -2.95 3.26
C PHE A 37 8.54 -2.45 3.51
N SER A 38 9.60 -3.22 3.22
CA SER A 38 10.98 -2.75 3.39
C SER A 38 11.34 -1.55 2.50
N GLN A 39 10.54 -1.26 1.46
CA GLN A 39 10.65 -0.08 0.61
C GLN A 39 9.73 1.07 1.05
N ASP A 40 9.11 0.97 2.24
CA ASP A 40 8.09 1.89 2.74
C ASP A 40 6.86 2.03 1.82
N HIS A 41 6.64 1.04 0.95
CA HIS A 41 5.47 0.95 0.09
C HIS A 41 4.29 0.27 0.80
N VAL A 42 3.12 0.35 0.16
CA VAL A 42 1.92 -0.41 0.53
C VAL A 42 1.73 -1.56 -0.44
N ALA A 43 1.16 -2.68 0.03
CA ALA A 43 0.88 -3.82 -0.83
C ALA A 43 -0.52 -3.67 -1.43
N ILE A 44 -0.60 -3.62 -2.77
CA ILE A 44 -1.85 -3.52 -3.51
C ILE A 44 -2.27 -4.93 -3.94
N VAL A 45 -3.38 -5.44 -3.40
CA VAL A 45 -3.79 -6.84 -3.54
C VAL A 45 -4.73 -7.01 -4.73
N PHE A 46 -4.43 -7.99 -5.57
CA PHE A 46 -5.24 -8.38 -6.72
C PHE A 46 -5.60 -9.87 -6.69
N ASP A 47 -6.73 -10.22 -7.33
CA ASP A 47 -7.10 -11.59 -7.68
C ASP A 47 -7.62 -11.61 -9.12
N GLY A 48 -6.95 -12.34 -10.00
CA GLY A 48 -7.36 -12.48 -11.40
C GLY A 48 -7.58 -11.16 -12.16
N GLY A 49 -6.89 -10.07 -11.77
CA GLY A 49 -7.07 -8.72 -12.35
C GLY A 49 -8.08 -7.84 -11.61
N THR A 50 -8.75 -8.36 -10.58
CA THR A 50 -9.64 -7.60 -9.70
C THR A 50 -8.85 -7.02 -8.54
N PHE A 51 -8.95 -5.71 -8.32
CA PHE A 51 -8.39 -5.06 -7.14
C PHE A 51 -9.23 -5.42 -5.90
N LEU A 52 -8.60 -6.02 -4.89
CA LEU A 52 -9.29 -6.40 -3.64
C LEU A 52 -9.12 -5.35 -2.53
N GLY A 53 -7.99 -4.65 -2.51
CA GLY A 53 -7.67 -3.70 -1.45
C GLY A 53 -6.18 -3.46 -1.30
N LEU A 54 -5.81 -2.69 -0.30
CA LEU A 54 -4.41 -2.45 0.08
C LEU A 54 -4.15 -2.94 1.49
N ILE A 55 -2.92 -3.38 1.74
CA ILE A 55 -2.44 -3.78 3.06
C ILE A 55 -1.25 -2.88 3.43
N THR A 56 -1.30 -2.33 4.64
CA THR A 56 -0.21 -1.56 5.22
C THR A 56 0.61 -2.39 6.22
N ARG A 57 1.78 -1.88 6.59
CA ARG A 57 2.59 -2.47 7.67
C ARG A 57 1.82 -2.56 8.99
N ILE A 58 0.96 -1.59 9.29
CA ILE A 58 0.13 -1.58 10.51
C ILE A 58 -0.89 -2.73 10.46
N ASP A 59 -1.47 -3.01 9.30
CA ASP A 59 -2.42 -4.12 9.13
C ASP A 59 -1.76 -5.47 9.39
N LEU A 60 -0.54 -5.69 8.87
CA LEU A 60 0.22 -6.91 9.13
C LEU A 60 0.51 -7.08 10.63
N LEU A 61 0.97 -6.04 11.32
CA LEU A 61 1.22 -6.08 12.76
C LEU A 61 -0.07 -6.39 13.54
N ASN A 62 -1.18 -5.75 13.16
CA ASN A 62 -2.48 -6.00 13.77
C ASN A 62 -2.97 -7.43 13.54
N HIS A 63 -2.77 -7.99 12.34
CA HIS A 63 -3.09 -9.38 12.03
C HIS A 63 -2.28 -10.35 12.89
N LEU A 64 -0.96 -10.16 12.97
CA LEU A 64 -0.08 -11.00 13.80
C LEU A 64 -0.46 -10.93 15.28
N ARG A 65 -0.72 -9.72 15.80
CA ARG A 65 -1.19 -9.52 17.19
C ARG A 65 -2.46 -10.28 17.50
N ARG A 66 -3.42 -10.34 16.57
CA ARG A 66 -4.71 -11.04 16.77
C ARG A 66 -4.55 -12.55 16.84
N ARG A 67 -3.53 -13.13 16.18
CA ARG A 67 -3.26 -14.58 16.16
C ARG A 67 -2.54 -15.10 17.40
N MET A 68 -2.01 -14.21 18.24
CA MET A 68 -1.36 -14.57 19.51
C MET A 68 -2.34 -14.68 20.69
N LYS A 69 -3.62 -14.37 20.46
CA LYS A 69 -4.72 -14.64 21.39
C LYS A 69 -5.38 -15.96 21.03
#